data_AF-A0A9D8TIA7-F1
#
_entry.id   AF-A0A9D8TIA7-F1
#
_cell.length_a   1.000
_cell.length_b   1.000
_cell.length_c   1.000
_cell.angle_alpha   90.00
_cell.angle_beta   90.00
_cell.angle_gamma   90.00
#
_symmetry.space_group_name_H-M   'P 1'
#
loop_
_entity.id
_entity.type
_entity.pdbx_description
1 polymer ?
#
loop_
_entity_poly.entity_id
_entity_poly.type
_entity_poly.pdbx_seq_one_letter_code
_entity_poly.pdbx_strand_id
1 'polypeptide(L)'
;PVEHIHFEGIAFMHSTWMRPSELGYVPLQAGMYLLDAYKLPIDGTPLKANLENQAWIGRQPAAVQLSGVAHTSFERCRFQHLGASGLDYVMASCNDRIEGCIFNDIAGSGIVVGKFSDPGFETHLPYQPKDERELSRQMQIRNNWVYDCANEYWGCVGIIAGYVQNVCVAHNEVCELPYSGISIGWGWIRSANCMKDNQMIANDVHHFGRHNYSCGGLYTLSAQTGTLIAENYVHDIYHPDYVHDKTQGHYIYLDEASSWMTIRDNWCSEAKFGQNQPGLNHWENNGPQVDDSIKAKAGIQEHWQHIKIMPL
;
A
#
# COMPACT_ATOMS: atom_id res chain seq x y z
N PRO A 1 1.02 17.27 -19.04
CA PRO A 1 0.19 16.42 -18.15
C PRO A 1 -1.28 16.60 -18.54
N VAL A 2 -2.16 15.64 -18.22
CA VAL A 2 -3.62 15.87 -18.20
C VAL A 2 -3.98 16.47 -16.85
N GLU A 3 -4.79 17.52 -16.82
CA GLU A 3 -5.05 18.26 -15.59
C GLU A 3 -6.53 18.58 -15.38
N HIS A 4 -6.94 18.74 -14.12
CA HIS A 4 -8.26 19.23 -13.72
C HIS A 4 -9.43 18.35 -14.20
N ILE A 5 -9.27 17.03 -14.10
CA ILE A 5 -10.32 16.05 -14.40
C ILE A 5 -10.86 15.48 -13.08
N HIS A 6 -12.17 15.57 -12.91
CA HIS A 6 -12.87 15.14 -11.69
C HIS A 6 -13.94 14.12 -12.04
N PHE A 7 -13.88 12.96 -11.41
CA PHE A 7 -14.92 11.93 -11.45
C PHE A 7 -15.71 11.99 -10.15
N GLU A 8 -17.03 12.08 -10.26
CA GLU A 8 -17.93 12.14 -9.11
C GLU A 8 -19.10 11.16 -9.25
N GLY A 9 -19.31 10.32 -8.24
CA GLY A 9 -20.49 9.43 -8.20
C GLY A 9 -20.48 8.29 -9.23
N ILE A 10 -19.37 8.04 -9.92
CA ILE A 10 -19.26 7.05 -11.00
C ILE A 10 -18.90 5.67 -10.44
N ALA A 11 -19.53 4.64 -11.00
CA ALA A 11 -19.14 3.24 -10.76
C ALA A 11 -18.30 2.70 -11.93
N PHE A 12 -17.14 2.12 -11.62
CA PHE A 12 -16.25 1.42 -12.53
C PHE A 12 -16.33 -0.07 -12.23
N MET A 13 -16.77 -0.89 -13.19
CA MET A 13 -17.11 -2.28 -12.95
C MET A 13 -16.72 -3.22 -14.10
N HIS A 14 -16.52 -4.50 -13.77
CA HIS A 14 -16.37 -5.62 -14.71
C HIS A 14 -15.13 -5.55 -15.62
N SER A 15 -14.00 -5.05 -15.12
CA SER A 15 -12.72 -5.16 -15.83
C SER A 15 -12.14 -6.58 -15.72
N THR A 16 -11.39 -7.02 -16.72
CA THR A 16 -10.72 -8.33 -16.74
C THR A 16 -9.19 -8.21 -16.67
N TRP A 17 -8.51 -9.32 -16.38
CA TRP A 17 -7.08 -9.48 -16.57
C TRP A 17 -6.71 -10.94 -16.84
N MET A 18 -6.29 -11.25 -18.07
CA MET A 18 -6.09 -12.63 -18.52
C MET A 18 -4.65 -13.13 -18.40
N ARG A 19 -3.70 -12.28 -17.97
CA ARG A 19 -2.29 -12.66 -17.89
C ARG A 19 -2.06 -13.93 -17.06
N PRO A 20 -2.71 -14.13 -15.89
CA PRO A 20 -2.53 -15.37 -15.13
C PRO A 20 -2.94 -16.63 -15.90
N SER A 21 -3.98 -16.57 -16.73
CA SER A 21 -4.41 -17.69 -17.56
C SER A 21 -3.48 -17.95 -18.76
N GLU A 22 -2.86 -16.91 -19.28
CA GLU A 22 -2.02 -16.98 -20.50
C GLU A 22 -0.55 -17.30 -20.20
N LEU A 23 -0.01 -16.74 -19.11
CA LEU A 23 1.43 -16.76 -18.79
C LEU A 23 1.73 -17.29 -17.38
N GLY A 24 0.71 -17.69 -16.63
CA GLY A 24 0.85 -17.93 -15.20
C GLY A 24 1.05 -16.64 -14.41
N TYR A 25 1.15 -16.77 -13.09
CA TYR A 25 1.29 -15.64 -12.18
C TYR A 25 2.17 -15.99 -10.99
N VAL A 26 3.36 -15.39 -10.94
CA VAL A 26 4.35 -15.57 -9.88
C VAL A 26 4.72 -14.20 -9.33
N PRO A 27 4.04 -13.69 -8.29
CA PRO A 27 4.34 -12.40 -7.69
C PRO A 27 5.60 -12.43 -6.83
N LEU A 28 6.35 -11.33 -6.86
CA LEU A 28 7.39 -11.05 -5.86
C LEU A 28 6.74 -10.58 -4.55
N GLN A 29 5.93 -9.53 -4.63
CA GLN A 29 5.18 -8.96 -3.50
C GLN A 29 4.07 -8.05 -4.03
N ALA A 30 2.97 -7.91 -3.27
CA ALA A 30 1.92 -6.90 -3.49
C ALA A 30 1.35 -6.85 -4.92
N GLY A 31 1.15 -8.01 -5.53
CA GLY A 31 0.57 -8.09 -6.88
C GLY A 31 1.58 -8.00 -8.03
N MET A 32 2.81 -7.56 -7.76
CA MET A 32 3.82 -7.31 -8.79
C MET A 32 4.46 -8.63 -9.23
N TYR A 33 4.12 -9.08 -10.44
CA TYR A 33 4.57 -10.37 -10.99
C TYR A 33 6.01 -10.30 -11.46
N LEU A 34 6.75 -11.39 -11.28
CA LEU A 34 8.10 -11.55 -11.81
C LEU A 34 8.06 -11.65 -13.35
N LEU A 35 8.91 -10.85 -13.99
CA LEU A 35 9.30 -10.98 -15.39
C LEU A 35 10.52 -11.89 -15.53
N ASP A 36 11.45 -11.75 -14.60
CA ASP A 36 12.61 -12.62 -14.42
C ASP A 36 13.07 -12.54 -12.96
N ALA A 37 13.64 -13.63 -12.45
CA ALA A 37 14.27 -13.66 -11.13
C ALA A 37 15.20 -14.85 -10.96
N TYR A 38 16.26 -14.67 -10.18
CA TYR A 38 17.17 -15.75 -9.83
C TYR A 38 17.91 -15.46 -8.52
N LYS A 39 18.37 -16.53 -7.86
CA LYS A 39 19.34 -16.44 -6.77
C LYS A 39 20.72 -16.12 -7.32
N LEU A 40 21.44 -15.22 -6.68
CA LEU A 40 22.82 -14.89 -7.02
C LEU A 40 23.76 -16.05 -6.62
N PRO A 41 24.76 -16.43 -7.45
CA PRO A 41 25.74 -17.45 -7.08
C PRO A 41 26.62 -17.05 -5.89
N ILE A 42 26.85 -15.75 -5.72
CA ILE A 42 27.52 -15.12 -4.59
C ILE A 42 26.63 -13.98 -4.16
N ASP A 43 26.23 -13.99 -2.88
CA ASP A 43 25.37 -12.95 -2.34
C ASP A 43 26.06 -11.58 -2.45
N GLY A 44 25.26 -10.57 -2.79
CA GLY A 44 25.65 -9.18 -2.78
C GLY A 44 25.75 -8.52 -4.14
N THR A 45 25.51 -7.21 -4.13
CA THR A 45 25.79 -6.29 -5.24
C THR A 45 26.59 -5.09 -4.70
N PRO A 46 27.18 -4.24 -5.57
CA PRO A 46 27.88 -3.03 -5.11
C PRO A 46 27.02 -2.09 -4.26
N LEU A 47 25.69 -2.14 -4.40
CA LEU A 47 24.76 -1.28 -3.67
C LEU A 47 24.12 -1.98 -2.45
N LYS A 48 24.13 -3.32 -2.41
CA LYS A 48 23.53 -4.10 -1.33
C LYS A 48 24.31 -5.40 -1.10
N ALA A 49 25.22 -5.38 -0.12
CA ALA A 49 26.19 -6.46 0.12
C ALA A 49 25.58 -7.82 0.50
N ASN A 50 24.37 -7.83 1.07
CA ASN A 50 23.69 -9.06 1.50
C ASN A 50 22.50 -9.45 0.60
N LEU A 51 22.38 -8.86 -0.59
CA LEU A 51 21.30 -9.20 -1.51
C LEU A 51 21.53 -10.60 -2.09
N GLU A 52 20.61 -11.54 -1.86
CA GLU A 52 20.76 -12.91 -2.36
C GLU A 52 20.12 -13.15 -3.73
N ASN A 53 19.30 -12.23 -4.23
CA ASN A 53 18.51 -12.44 -5.45
C ASN A 53 18.45 -11.18 -6.33
N GLN A 54 18.12 -11.36 -7.60
CA GLN A 54 17.71 -10.28 -8.48
C GLN A 54 16.33 -10.57 -9.03
N ALA A 55 15.54 -9.52 -9.21
CA ALA A 55 14.19 -9.62 -9.72
C ALA A 55 13.81 -8.41 -10.57
N TRP A 56 13.09 -8.68 -11.65
CA TRP A 56 12.40 -7.69 -12.47
C TRP A 56 10.92 -7.97 -12.40
N ILE A 57 10.12 -6.91 -12.24
CA ILE A 57 8.69 -7.03 -12.01
C ILE A 57 7.87 -6.36 -13.11
N GLY A 58 6.67 -6.88 -13.33
CA GLY A 58 5.60 -6.20 -14.02
C GLY A 58 4.48 -5.81 -13.07
N ARG A 59 3.57 -5.00 -13.59
CA ARG A 59 2.47 -4.38 -12.83
C ARG A 59 1.13 -4.94 -13.30
N GLN A 60 0.23 -5.27 -12.37
CA GLN A 60 -1.15 -5.61 -12.73
C GLN A 60 -1.82 -4.39 -13.38
N PRO A 61 -2.71 -4.57 -14.38
CA PRO A 61 -3.55 -3.48 -14.84
C PRO A 61 -4.56 -3.10 -13.76
N ALA A 62 -5.20 -1.94 -13.95
CA ALA A 62 -6.31 -1.48 -13.12
C ALA A 62 -7.50 -1.10 -13.99
N ALA A 63 -8.70 -1.06 -13.40
CA ALA A 63 -9.90 -0.60 -14.09
C ALA A 63 -9.78 0.85 -14.55
N VAL A 64 -9.09 1.70 -13.77
CA VAL A 64 -8.71 3.06 -14.15
C VAL A 64 -7.22 3.28 -13.88
N GLN A 65 -6.48 3.69 -14.90
CA GLN A 65 -5.04 4.00 -14.79
C GLN A 65 -4.76 5.43 -15.22
N LEU A 66 -3.95 6.13 -14.42
CA LEU A 66 -3.52 7.50 -14.68
C LEU A 66 -1.99 7.59 -14.69
N SER A 67 -1.46 8.30 -15.69
CA SER A 67 -0.03 8.57 -15.85
C SER A 67 0.16 9.99 -16.36
N GLY A 68 1.08 10.76 -15.75
CA GLY A 68 1.35 12.13 -16.22
C GLY A 68 0.17 13.07 -15.99
N VAL A 69 -0.41 13.04 -14.78
CA VAL A 69 -1.61 13.80 -14.42
C VAL A 69 -1.33 14.80 -13.30
N ALA A 70 -2.16 15.83 -13.18
CA ALA A 70 -2.16 16.69 -12.01
C ALA A 70 -3.56 17.23 -11.70
N HIS A 71 -3.84 17.53 -10.43
CA HIS A 71 -5.14 18.08 -10.01
C HIS A 71 -6.34 17.24 -10.44
N THR A 72 -6.18 15.91 -10.46
CA THR A 72 -7.27 14.98 -10.75
C THR A 72 -7.92 14.50 -9.47
N SER A 73 -9.22 14.17 -9.53
CA SER A 73 -9.88 13.58 -8.36
C SER A 73 -10.94 12.54 -8.68
N PHE A 74 -11.10 11.63 -7.71
CA PHE A 74 -12.22 10.71 -7.61
C PHE A 74 -12.94 11.00 -6.30
N GLU A 75 -14.22 11.36 -6.40
CA GLU A 75 -15.08 11.65 -5.25
C GLU A 75 -16.34 10.78 -5.31
N ARG A 76 -16.71 10.10 -4.22
CA ARG A 76 -17.94 9.26 -4.17
C ARG A 76 -18.02 8.21 -5.28
N CYS A 77 -16.87 7.81 -5.84
CA CYS A 77 -16.81 6.80 -6.89
C CYS A 77 -16.83 5.40 -6.29
N ARG A 78 -17.22 4.41 -7.09
CA ARG A 78 -17.25 3.00 -6.72
C ARG A 78 -16.41 2.19 -7.69
N PHE A 79 -15.52 1.35 -7.17
CA PHE A 79 -14.70 0.42 -7.94
C PHE A 79 -15.09 -0.99 -7.51
N GLN A 80 -15.82 -1.72 -8.36
CA GLN A 80 -16.51 -2.96 -7.96
C GLN A 80 -16.50 -4.05 -9.02
N HIS A 81 -16.40 -5.31 -8.61
CA HIS A 81 -16.41 -6.48 -9.50
C HIS A 81 -15.28 -6.41 -10.54
N LEU A 82 -14.04 -6.28 -10.09
CA LEU A 82 -12.87 -6.01 -10.92
C LEU A 82 -11.87 -7.18 -10.89
N GLY A 83 -11.46 -7.67 -12.06
CA GLY A 83 -10.54 -8.81 -12.20
C GLY A 83 -9.04 -8.51 -11.99
N ALA A 84 -8.68 -7.29 -11.60
CA ALA A 84 -7.31 -6.90 -11.24
C ALA A 84 -7.36 -5.73 -10.23
N SER A 85 -6.51 -4.71 -10.36
CA SER A 85 -6.52 -3.57 -9.43
C SER A 85 -7.68 -2.60 -9.70
N GLY A 86 -8.08 -1.83 -8.69
CA GLY A 86 -9.16 -0.84 -8.81
C GLY A 86 -8.71 0.43 -9.52
N LEU A 87 -8.00 1.28 -8.78
CA LEU A 87 -7.51 2.58 -9.25
C LEU A 87 -5.99 2.65 -9.13
N ASP A 88 -5.33 3.07 -10.20
CA ASP A 88 -3.87 3.08 -10.28
C ASP A 88 -3.32 4.42 -10.81
N TYR A 89 -2.65 5.16 -9.93
CA TYR A 89 -1.80 6.29 -10.31
C TYR A 89 -0.39 5.78 -10.56
N VAL A 90 -0.06 5.48 -11.81
CA VAL A 90 1.14 4.72 -12.18
C VAL A 90 2.40 5.53 -11.94
N MET A 91 2.47 6.75 -12.48
CA MET A 91 3.65 7.62 -12.39
C MET A 91 3.33 9.08 -12.74
N ALA A 92 4.26 9.98 -12.41
CA ALA A 92 4.19 11.39 -12.79
C ALA A 92 2.85 12.06 -12.43
N SER A 93 2.38 11.82 -11.20
CA SER A 93 1.12 12.38 -10.68
C SER A 93 1.39 13.43 -9.61
N CYS A 94 0.60 14.50 -9.55
CA CYS A 94 0.84 15.62 -8.64
C CYS A 94 -0.47 16.31 -8.20
N ASN A 95 -0.63 16.52 -6.89
CA ASN A 95 -1.80 17.23 -6.32
C ASN A 95 -3.14 16.55 -6.63
N ASP A 96 -3.18 15.23 -6.56
CA ASP A 96 -4.36 14.42 -6.87
C ASP A 96 -5.10 13.96 -5.60
N ARG A 97 -6.38 13.62 -5.73
CA ARG A 97 -7.25 13.25 -4.59
C ARG A 97 -8.15 12.05 -4.87
N ILE A 98 -8.20 11.13 -3.91
CA ILE A 98 -9.15 10.01 -3.87
C ILE A 98 -9.90 10.14 -2.55
N GLU A 99 -11.17 10.56 -2.61
CA GLU A 99 -11.94 10.87 -1.40
C GLU A 99 -13.36 10.29 -1.41
N GLY A 100 -13.79 9.69 -0.30
CA GLY A 100 -15.16 9.20 -0.18
C GLY A 100 -15.52 8.08 -1.14
N CYS A 101 -14.54 7.34 -1.66
CA CYS A 101 -14.76 6.27 -2.64
C CYS A 101 -14.90 4.90 -1.96
N ILE A 102 -15.55 3.97 -2.67
CA ILE A 102 -15.73 2.58 -2.25
C ILE A 102 -14.93 1.67 -3.19
N PHE A 103 -14.16 0.76 -2.62
CA PHE A 103 -13.41 -0.27 -3.34
C PHE A 103 -13.77 -1.63 -2.74
N ASN A 104 -14.47 -2.47 -3.51
CA ASN A 104 -14.85 -3.80 -3.04
C ASN A 104 -15.12 -4.81 -4.16
N ASP A 105 -15.01 -6.10 -3.85
CA ASP A 105 -15.02 -7.16 -4.86
C ASP A 105 -14.00 -6.89 -5.97
N ILE A 106 -12.73 -6.84 -5.57
CA ILE A 106 -11.60 -6.54 -6.43
C ILE A 106 -10.59 -7.70 -6.30
N ALA A 107 -10.27 -8.36 -7.39
CA ALA A 107 -9.35 -9.50 -7.41
C ALA A 107 -7.92 -9.12 -7.01
N GLY A 108 -7.47 -7.91 -7.35
CA GLY A 108 -6.16 -7.33 -7.00
C GLY A 108 -6.25 -6.22 -5.94
N SER A 109 -5.32 -5.26 -5.95
CA SER A 109 -5.30 -4.16 -4.98
C SER A 109 -6.38 -3.12 -5.24
N GLY A 110 -6.95 -2.55 -4.18
CA GLY A 110 -7.96 -1.49 -4.31
C GLY A 110 -7.37 -0.22 -4.92
N ILE A 111 -6.34 0.33 -4.27
CA ILE A 111 -5.67 1.57 -4.69
C ILE A 111 -4.17 1.33 -4.84
N VAL A 112 -3.60 1.72 -5.98
CA VAL A 112 -2.17 1.59 -6.29
C VAL A 112 -1.60 2.95 -6.68
N VAL A 113 -0.47 3.35 -6.11
CA VAL A 113 0.15 4.66 -6.37
C VAL A 113 1.66 4.54 -6.55
N GLY A 114 2.19 5.23 -7.55
CA GLY A 114 3.62 5.38 -7.80
C GLY A 114 4.28 4.16 -8.45
N LYS A 115 5.58 4.33 -8.71
CA LYS A 115 6.45 3.30 -9.30
C LYS A 115 6.87 2.27 -8.26
N PHE A 116 7.13 1.05 -8.72
CA PHE A 116 7.69 -0.05 -7.91
C PHE A 116 9.02 -0.48 -8.55
N SER A 117 9.07 -0.55 -9.86
CA SER A 117 10.26 -0.42 -10.70
C SER A 117 9.76 -0.46 -12.16
N ASP A 118 10.55 0.06 -13.09
CA ASP A 118 10.23 -0.11 -14.51
C ASP A 118 10.61 -1.55 -14.93
N PRO A 119 9.94 -2.18 -15.91
CA PRO A 119 10.18 -3.58 -16.29
C PRO A 119 11.64 -3.95 -16.59
N GLY A 120 12.46 -3.01 -17.06
CA GLY A 120 13.88 -3.20 -17.35
C GLY A 120 14.82 -2.86 -16.19
N PHE A 121 14.28 -2.48 -15.04
CA PHE A 121 15.03 -2.03 -13.87
C PHE A 121 14.91 -3.06 -12.75
N GLU A 122 16.05 -3.52 -12.25
CA GLU A 122 16.11 -4.49 -11.17
C GLU A 122 15.49 -3.88 -9.90
N THR A 123 14.56 -4.60 -9.28
CA THR A 123 13.62 -3.97 -8.33
C THR A 123 14.21 -3.64 -6.96
N HIS A 124 15.39 -4.15 -6.63
CA HIS A 124 16.10 -3.84 -5.39
C HIS A 124 17.06 -2.66 -5.55
N LEU A 125 17.15 -2.07 -6.75
CA LEU A 125 17.92 -0.85 -6.98
C LEU A 125 17.14 0.39 -6.54
N PRO A 126 17.82 1.42 -6.02
CA PRO A 126 17.18 2.67 -5.64
C PRO A 126 16.57 3.41 -6.83
N TYR A 127 15.28 3.72 -6.70
CA TYR A 127 14.63 4.65 -7.60
C TYR A 127 14.85 6.10 -7.13
N GLN A 128 15.67 6.81 -7.89
CA GLN A 128 15.96 8.24 -7.74
C GLN A 128 16.04 8.86 -9.14
N PRO A 129 14.90 9.17 -9.77
CA PRO A 129 14.91 9.72 -11.12
C PRO A 129 15.61 11.09 -11.11
N LYS A 130 16.35 11.38 -12.19
CA LYS A 130 16.95 12.71 -12.39
C LYS A 130 15.89 13.76 -12.68
N ASP A 131 14.82 13.34 -13.34
CA ASP A 131 13.67 14.18 -13.62
C ASP A 131 12.60 13.98 -12.55
N GLU A 132 12.47 14.96 -11.65
CA GLU A 132 11.48 14.90 -10.57
C GLU A 132 10.04 14.85 -11.07
N ARG A 133 9.78 15.17 -12.34
CA ARG A 133 8.45 15.07 -12.95
C ARG A 133 7.97 13.61 -13.07
N GLU A 134 8.87 12.64 -13.00
CA GLU A 134 8.49 11.21 -12.98
C GLU A 134 7.87 10.78 -11.64
N LEU A 135 8.09 11.55 -10.57
CA LEU A 135 7.62 11.22 -9.24
C LEU A 135 6.11 11.38 -9.11
N SER A 136 5.49 10.46 -8.37
CA SER A 136 4.12 10.62 -7.91
C SER A 136 4.14 11.26 -6.53
N ARG A 137 3.50 12.42 -6.38
CA ARG A 137 3.60 13.21 -5.16
C ARG A 137 2.34 13.98 -4.80
N GLN A 138 2.24 14.38 -3.53
CA GLN A 138 1.15 15.23 -3.04
C GLN A 138 -0.24 14.60 -3.25
N MET A 139 -0.34 13.28 -3.16
CA MET A 139 -1.60 12.53 -3.26
C MET A 139 -2.33 12.54 -1.92
N GLN A 140 -3.64 12.78 -1.95
CA GLN A 140 -4.53 12.67 -0.79
C GLN A 140 -5.46 11.47 -0.98
N ILE A 141 -5.32 10.44 -0.15
CA ILE A 141 -6.17 9.24 -0.16
C ILE A 141 -6.94 9.24 1.15
N ARG A 142 -8.19 9.72 1.14
CA ARG A 142 -8.93 9.99 2.37
C ARG A 142 -10.36 9.50 2.40
N ASN A 143 -10.86 9.14 3.58
CA ASN A 143 -12.29 8.84 3.75
C ASN A 143 -12.81 7.77 2.78
N ASN A 144 -11.97 6.84 2.34
CA ASN A 144 -12.36 5.74 1.46
C ASN A 144 -12.69 4.51 2.29
N TRP A 145 -13.62 3.69 1.77
CA TRP A 145 -13.89 2.36 2.29
C TRP A 145 -13.31 1.31 1.34
N VAL A 146 -12.25 0.64 1.76
CA VAL A 146 -11.53 -0.36 0.97
C VAL A 146 -11.70 -1.71 1.65
N TYR A 147 -12.59 -2.55 1.12
CA TYR A 147 -12.91 -3.83 1.74
C TYR A 147 -13.08 -4.93 0.71
N ASP A 148 -12.88 -6.19 1.07
CA ASP A 148 -13.00 -7.34 0.12
C ASP A 148 -12.23 -7.11 -1.20
N CYS A 149 -11.05 -6.51 -1.07
CA CYS A 149 -10.07 -6.40 -2.15
C CYS A 149 -9.06 -7.55 -2.03
N ALA A 150 -8.31 -7.77 -3.10
CA ALA A 150 -7.38 -8.88 -3.24
C ALA A 150 -8.06 -10.25 -3.04
N ASN A 151 -9.34 -10.39 -3.40
CA ASN A 151 -10.13 -11.59 -3.10
C ASN A 151 -9.71 -12.83 -3.94
N GLU A 152 -8.89 -12.64 -4.98
CA GLU A 152 -8.22 -13.72 -5.71
C GLU A 152 -6.69 -13.70 -5.55
N TYR A 153 -6.05 -12.56 -5.83
CA TYR A 153 -4.60 -12.43 -5.73
C TYR A 153 -4.20 -12.10 -4.29
N TRP A 154 -4.18 -13.12 -3.42
CA TRP A 154 -4.01 -12.96 -1.98
C TRP A 154 -2.71 -12.27 -1.53
N GLY A 155 -1.71 -12.14 -2.41
CA GLY A 155 -0.50 -11.37 -2.15
C GLY A 155 -0.66 -9.85 -2.32
N CYS A 156 -1.80 -9.37 -2.85
CA CYS A 156 -2.12 -7.96 -2.98
C CYS A 156 -2.60 -7.36 -1.64
N VAL A 157 -2.71 -6.04 -1.58
CA VAL A 157 -3.10 -5.28 -0.37
C VAL A 157 -4.24 -4.30 -0.66
N GLY A 158 -4.85 -3.72 0.37
CA GLY A 158 -5.92 -2.72 0.20
C GLY A 158 -5.44 -1.46 -0.51
N ILE A 159 -4.46 -0.78 0.11
CA ILE A 159 -3.85 0.45 -0.43
C ILE A 159 -2.34 0.24 -0.51
N ILE A 160 -1.75 0.47 -1.68
CA ILE A 160 -0.29 0.45 -1.84
C ILE A 160 0.24 1.70 -2.53
N ALA A 161 1.29 2.27 -1.95
CA ALA A 161 2.08 3.31 -2.56
C ALA A 161 3.55 2.85 -2.63
N GLY A 162 4.12 2.77 -3.82
CA GLY A 162 5.53 2.40 -4.01
C GLY A 162 6.47 3.58 -3.70
N TYR A 163 7.27 3.97 -4.69
CA TYR A 163 8.13 5.13 -4.62
C TYR A 163 7.35 6.44 -4.80
N VAL A 164 6.97 7.06 -3.67
CA VAL A 164 6.15 8.28 -3.63
C VAL A 164 6.69 9.34 -2.66
N GLN A 165 6.27 10.59 -2.84
CA GLN A 165 6.60 11.71 -1.94
C GLN A 165 5.34 12.43 -1.46
N ASN A 166 5.31 12.83 -0.19
CA ASN A 166 4.24 13.67 0.35
C ASN A 166 2.83 13.08 0.11
N VAL A 167 2.71 11.75 0.12
CA VAL A 167 1.43 11.05 0.02
C VAL A 167 0.82 10.96 1.42
N CYS A 168 -0.45 11.31 1.53
CA CYS A 168 -1.20 11.23 2.78
C CYS A 168 -2.36 10.24 2.62
N VAL A 169 -2.22 9.10 3.28
CA VAL A 169 -3.27 8.08 3.41
C VAL A 169 -3.91 8.28 4.78
N ALA A 170 -5.11 8.88 4.83
CA ALA A 170 -5.70 9.26 6.10
C ALA A 170 -7.20 9.06 6.19
N HIS A 171 -7.71 8.68 7.37
CA HIS A 171 -9.15 8.51 7.60
C HIS A 171 -9.82 7.51 6.65
N ASN A 172 -9.10 6.48 6.19
CA ASN A 172 -9.70 5.38 5.42
C ASN A 172 -10.09 4.25 6.38
N GLU A 173 -11.12 3.49 6.01
CA GLU A 173 -11.40 2.18 6.61
C GLU A 173 -10.97 1.09 5.63
N VAL A 174 -10.07 0.21 6.06
CA VAL A 174 -9.41 -0.79 5.21
C VAL A 174 -9.54 -2.16 5.86
N CYS A 175 -10.35 -3.05 5.29
CA CYS A 175 -10.70 -4.28 5.96
C CYS A 175 -11.00 -5.48 5.06
N GLU A 176 -11.19 -6.66 5.66
CA GLU A 176 -11.54 -7.89 4.95
C GLU A 176 -10.50 -8.26 3.88
N LEU A 177 -9.21 -8.19 4.24
CA LEU A 177 -8.07 -8.37 3.32
C LEU A 177 -7.29 -9.67 3.55
N PRO A 178 -6.75 -10.27 2.47
CA PRO A 178 -5.98 -11.51 2.57
C PRO A 178 -4.60 -11.33 3.23
N TYR A 179 -4.00 -10.14 3.12
CA TYR A 179 -2.62 -9.87 3.49
C TYR A 179 -2.53 -8.58 4.31
N SER A 180 -1.74 -7.59 3.88
CA SER A 180 -1.58 -6.29 4.54
C SER A 180 -2.70 -5.31 4.19
N GLY A 181 -2.96 -4.37 5.10
CA GLY A 181 -3.93 -3.28 4.89
C GLY A 181 -3.37 -2.19 3.99
N ILE A 182 -2.44 -1.41 4.53
CA ILE A 182 -1.80 -0.27 3.86
C ILE A 182 -0.29 -0.52 3.77
N SER A 183 0.28 -0.39 2.58
CA SER A 183 1.71 -0.57 2.31
C SER A 183 2.30 0.70 1.69
N ILE A 184 3.35 1.26 2.29
CA ILE A 184 4.09 2.40 1.71
C ILE A 184 5.58 2.08 1.59
N GLY A 185 6.10 2.23 0.38
CA GLY A 185 7.51 2.12 0.02
C GLY A 185 7.85 0.87 -0.75
N TRP A 186 9.04 0.88 -1.36
CA TRP A 186 9.51 -0.23 -2.18
C TRP A 186 11.04 -0.33 -2.26
N GLY A 187 11.55 -1.50 -2.64
CA GLY A 187 12.94 -1.70 -3.07
C GLY A 187 13.90 -2.32 -2.06
N TRP A 188 13.50 -2.53 -0.80
CA TRP A 188 14.36 -3.13 0.23
C TRP A 188 15.74 -2.43 0.36
N ILE A 189 15.76 -1.09 0.38
CA ILE A 189 16.99 -0.27 0.29
C ILE A 189 17.16 0.70 1.45
N ARG A 190 18.38 0.73 2.01
CA ARG A 190 18.79 1.71 3.05
C ARG A 190 19.29 3.02 2.48
N SER A 191 19.75 3.01 1.23
CA SER A 191 20.30 4.20 0.58
C SER A 191 19.23 5.26 0.38
N ALA A 192 19.67 6.52 0.32
CA ALA A 192 18.83 7.62 -0.11
C ALA A 192 18.17 7.28 -1.46
N ASN A 193 16.87 7.54 -1.53
CA ASN A 193 16.01 7.32 -2.67
C ASN A 193 14.96 8.45 -2.69
N CYS A 194 14.01 8.40 -3.62
CA CYS A 194 13.11 9.53 -3.79
C CYS A 194 12.09 9.68 -2.65
N MET A 195 11.83 8.68 -1.81
CA MET A 195 10.72 8.71 -0.87
C MET A 195 10.97 9.65 0.32
N LYS A 196 9.98 10.48 0.64
CA LYS A 196 9.99 11.37 1.80
C LYS A 196 8.61 11.89 2.14
N ASP A 197 8.45 12.32 3.39
CA ASP A 197 7.31 13.06 3.92
C ASP A 197 5.94 12.37 3.70
N ASN A 198 5.93 11.04 3.62
CA ASN A 198 4.71 10.24 3.46
C ASN A 198 3.99 10.08 4.80
N GLN A 199 2.68 9.84 4.76
CA GLN A 199 1.85 9.83 5.96
C GLN A 199 0.79 8.73 5.91
N MET A 200 0.70 7.95 6.98
CA MET A 200 -0.43 7.04 7.28
C MET A 200 -1.07 7.51 8.59
N ILE A 201 -2.20 8.23 8.50
CA ILE A 201 -2.77 8.97 9.63
C ILE A 201 -4.22 8.60 9.89
N ALA A 202 -4.55 8.20 11.12
CA ALA A 202 -5.94 8.00 11.53
C ALA A 202 -6.75 7.07 10.61
N ASN A 203 -6.11 6.06 10.02
CA ASN A 203 -6.81 5.00 9.30
C ASN A 203 -7.35 3.96 10.29
N ASP A 204 -8.49 3.37 9.99
CA ASP A 204 -9.02 2.19 10.64
C ASP A 204 -8.70 0.96 9.78
N VAL A 205 -7.87 0.05 10.29
CA VAL A 205 -7.38 -1.12 9.55
C VAL A 205 -7.66 -2.38 10.36
N HIS A 206 -8.59 -3.21 9.87
CA HIS A 206 -9.04 -4.39 10.62
C HIS A 206 -9.36 -5.57 9.74
N HIS A 207 -9.46 -6.77 10.32
CA HIS A 207 -9.81 -7.99 9.58
C HIS A 207 -8.87 -8.20 8.37
N PHE A 208 -7.57 -8.16 8.65
CA PHE A 208 -6.49 -8.34 7.66
C PHE A 208 -5.70 -9.63 7.96
N GLY A 209 -4.83 -10.05 7.04
CA GLY A 209 -4.06 -11.29 7.18
C GLY A 209 -4.90 -12.55 7.06
N ARG A 210 -6.03 -12.50 6.32
CA ARG A 210 -6.97 -13.63 6.19
C ARG A 210 -6.32 -14.89 5.60
N HIS A 211 -5.34 -14.73 4.71
CA HIS A 211 -4.72 -15.83 3.97
C HIS A 211 -3.20 -15.84 4.03
N ASN A 212 -2.55 -14.67 4.14
CA ASN A 212 -1.09 -14.53 4.08
C ASN A 212 -0.53 -13.80 5.31
N TYR A 213 0.53 -14.38 5.90
CA TYR A 213 1.34 -13.81 6.97
C TYR A 213 2.68 -13.29 6.41
N SER A 214 3.57 -12.83 7.29
CA SER A 214 4.58 -11.80 7.01
C SER A 214 3.94 -10.44 6.72
N CYS A 215 2.80 -10.18 7.36
CA CYS A 215 1.94 -9.03 7.08
C CYS A 215 1.93 -8.03 8.24
N GLY A 216 1.66 -6.78 7.88
CA GLY A 216 1.29 -5.71 8.80
C GLY A 216 -0.06 -5.10 8.42
N GLY A 217 -0.90 -4.71 9.38
CA GLY A 217 -2.04 -3.83 9.08
C GLY A 217 -1.53 -2.54 8.41
N LEU A 218 -0.47 -1.97 8.99
CA LEU A 218 0.37 -0.94 8.38
C LEU A 218 1.75 -1.52 8.10
N TYR A 219 2.21 -1.42 6.85
CA TYR A 219 3.46 -1.97 6.38
C TYR A 219 4.31 -0.89 5.70
N THR A 220 5.62 -0.93 5.93
CA THR A 220 6.55 -0.07 5.19
C THR A 220 7.78 -0.83 4.71
N LEU A 221 8.40 -0.28 3.68
CA LEU A 221 9.62 -0.82 3.10
C LEU A 221 10.56 0.32 2.71
N SER A 222 11.87 0.09 2.87
CA SER A 222 12.95 1.03 2.49
C SER A 222 12.98 2.35 3.26
N ALA A 223 14.08 3.09 3.11
CA ALA A 223 14.27 4.37 3.79
C ALA A 223 13.32 5.47 3.27
N GLN A 224 12.63 6.19 4.17
CA GLN A 224 11.63 7.22 3.83
C GLN A 224 11.66 8.39 4.81
N THR A 225 12.53 9.37 4.56
CA THR A 225 12.76 10.52 5.45
C THR A 225 11.49 11.29 5.77
N GLY A 226 11.23 11.54 7.06
CA GLY A 226 10.12 12.40 7.49
C GLY A 226 8.75 11.72 7.43
N THR A 227 8.70 10.42 7.17
CA THR A 227 7.44 9.67 7.13
C THR A 227 6.81 9.57 8.51
N LEU A 228 5.49 9.76 8.58
CA LEU A 228 4.72 9.72 9.83
C LEU A 228 3.65 8.62 9.75
N ILE A 229 3.67 7.72 10.73
CA ILE A 229 2.64 6.69 10.96
C ILE A 229 2.00 7.02 12.30
N ALA A 230 0.83 7.63 12.30
CA ALA A 230 0.26 8.12 13.54
C ALA A 230 -1.26 8.02 13.66
N GLU A 231 -1.73 7.86 14.90
CA GLU A 231 -3.15 7.94 15.25
C GLU A 231 -4.03 6.88 14.57
N ASN A 232 -3.42 5.84 13.96
CA ASN A 232 -4.17 4.76 13.32
C ASN A 232 -4.78 3.82 14.36
N TYR A 233 -5.90 3.21 13.99
CA TYR A 233 -6.56 2.14 14.73
C TYR A 233 -6.37 0.84 13.97
N VAL A 234 -5.60 -0.09 14.52
CA VAL A 234 -5.27 -1.36 13.84
C VAL A 234 -5.66 -2.54 14.71
N HIS A 235 -6.62 -3.35 14.27
CA HIS A 235 -7.20 -4.40 15.10
C HIS A 235 -7.60 -5.65 14.30
N ASP A 236 -8.01 -6.71 15.01
CA ASP A 236 -8.58 -7.93 14.43
C ASP A 236 -7.80 -8.53 13.26
N ILE A 237 -6.55 -8.92 13.51
CA ILE A 237 -5.81 -9.76 12.55
C ILE A 237 -6.41 -11.18 12.53
N TYR A 238 -6.59 -11.75 11.34
CA TYR A 238 -7.02 -13.14 11.20
C TYR A 238 -5.93 -14.14 11.59
N HIS A 239 -6.32 -15.36 11.95
CA HIS A 239 -5.41 -16.45 12.32
C HIS A 239 -5.65 -17.73 11.49
N PRO A 240 -5.39 -17.70 10.16
CA PRO A 240 -5.47 -18.89 9.32
C PRO A 240 -4.46 -19.97 9.73
N ASP A 241 -4.87 -21.24 9.73
CA ASP A 241 -4.02 -22.34 10.20
C ASP A 241 -2.94 -22.77 9.20
N TYR A 242 -3.06 -22.40 7.93
CA TYR A 242 -2.21 -22.83 6.82
C TYR A 242 -1.10 -21.84 6.45
N VAL A 243 -0.91 -20.76 7.22
CA VAL A 243 0.22 -19.86 6.99
C VAL A 243 1.54 -20.51 7.40
N HIS A 244 2.61 -20.09 6.73
CA HIS A 244 3.95 -20.67 6.90
C HIS A 244 4.49 -20.49 8.33
N ASP A 245 4.19 -19.37 8.99
CA ASP A 245 4.57 -19.07 10.36
C ASP A 245 3.46 -18.24 11.03
N LYS A 246 2.79 -18.81 12.04
CA LYS A 246 1.67 -18.18 12.77
C LYS A 246 2.09 -16.99 13.65
N THR A 247 3.38 -16.73 13.78
CA THR A 247 3.89 -15.59 14.57
C THR A 247 4.04 -14.32 13.74
N GLN A 248 4.17 -14.45 12.41
CA GLN A 248 4.54 -13.39 11.46
C GLN A 248 3.37 -12.49 11.02
N GLY A 249 2.38 -12.29 11.89
CA GLY A 249 1.30 -11.33 11.67
C GLY A 249 1.42 -10.17 12.66
N HIS A 250 1.48 -8.93 12.17
CA HIS A 250 1.76 -7.75 12.99
C HIS A 250 0.72 -6.64 12.77
N TYR A 251 0.54 -5.76 13.76
CA TYR A 251 -0.29 -4.57 13.58
C TYR A 251 0.46 -3.49 12.78
N ILE A 252 1.73 -3.26 13.11
CA ILE A 252 2.63 -2.37 12.39
C ILE A 252 3.90 -3.15 12.06
N TYR A 253 4.30 -3.15 10.79
CA TYR A 253 5.48 -3.86 10.30
C TYR A 253 6.41 -2.91 9.52
N LEU A 254 7.59 -2.66 10.09
CA LEU A 254 8.68 -2.00 9.38
C LEU A 254 9.61 -3.05 8.78
N ASP A 255 9.47 -3.31 7.48
CA ASP A 255 10.27 -4.30 6.77
C ASP A 255 11.63 -3.72 6.33
N GLU A 256 12.38 -4.47 5.52
CA GLU A 256 13.78 -4.22 5.24
C GLU A 256 14.07 -2.75 4.93
N ALA A 257 15.03 -2.22 5.68
CA ALA A 257 15.56 -0.88 5.52
C ALA A 257 14.60 0.28 5.80
N SER A 258 13.40 0.02 6.31
CA SER A 258 12.49 1.06 6.80
C SER A 258 13.20 1.97 7.80
N SER A 259 13.35 3.25 7.45
CA SER A 259 14.23 4.20 8.15
C SER A 259 13.69 5.63 8.10
N TRP A 260 14.03 6.40 9.14
CA TRP A 260 13.76 7.83 9.30
C TRP A 260 12.27 8.17 9.39
N MET A 261 11.52 7.25 10.00
CA MET A 261 10.09 7.36 10.22
C MET A 261 9.78 7.65 11.69
N THR A 262 8.67 8.32 11.93
CA THR A 262 8.05 8.47 13.25
C THR A 262 6.79 7.62 13.31
N ILE A 263 6.71 6.72 14.28
CA ILE A 263 5.58 5.84 14.51
C ILE A 263 5.04 6.16 15.89
N ARG A 264 3.89 6.85 15.96
CA ARG A 264 3.35 7.30 17.24
C ARG A 264 1.85 7.27 17.39
N ASP A 265 1.40 7.07 18.63
CA ASP A 265 -0.01 7.21 19.00
C ASP A 265 -0.93 6.28 18.19
N ASN A 266 -0.44 5.11 17.74
CA ASN A 266 -1.26 4.14 17.02
C ASN A 266 -1.90 3.16 18.00
N TRP A 267 -3.23 3.17 18.08
CA TRP A 267 -3.96 2.19 18.86
C TRP A 267 -3.91 0.84 18.14
N CYS A 268 -3.43 -0.20 18.81
CA CYS A 268 -3.41 -1.56 18.29
C CYS A 268 -4.00 -2.53 19.31
N SER A 269 -4.75 -3.56 18.89
CA SER A 269 -5.36 -4.51 19.83
C SER A 269 -4.34 -5.20 20.73
N GLU A 270 -3.12 -5.39 20.23
CA GLU A 270 -1.97 -5.83 21.04
C GLU A 270 -0.72 -5.07 20.64
N ALA A 271 0.28 -5.04 21.53
CA ALA A 271 1.61 -4.51 21.24
C ALA A 271 2.44 -5.51 20.41
N LYS A 272 1.95 -5.89 19.23
CA LYS A 272 2.60 -6.84 18.32
C LYS A 272 3.10 -6.14 17.07
N PHE A 273 4.37 -5.74 17.10
CA PHE A 273 5.02 -4.99 16.02
C PHE A 273 6.14 -5.81 15.37
N GLY A 274 6.20 -5.77 14.04
CA GLY A 274 7.19 -6.48 13.23
C GLY A 274 8.32 -5.54 12.82
N GLN A 275 9.56 -6.06 12.82
CA GLN A 275 10.72 -5.37 12.30
C GLN A 275 11.65 -6.37 11.61
N ASN A 276 11.91 -6.17 10.32
CA ASN A 276 12.88 -6.98 9.58
C ASN A 276 13.98 -6.06 9.08
N GLN A 277 15.16 -6.16 9.69
CA GLN A 277 16.32 -5.32 9.36
C GLN A 277 15.96 -3.83 9.15
N PRO A 278 15.25 -3.17 10.10
CA PRO A 278 14.93 -1.76 9.96
C PRO A 278 16.21 -0.90 10.08
N GLY A 279 16.12 0.37 9.73
CA GLY A 279 17.09 1.38 10.15
C GLY A 279 16.63 2.12 11.40
N LEU A 280 17.04 3.38 11.52
CA LEU A 280 16.69 4.23 12.67
C LEU A 280 15.28 4.78 12.52
N ASN A 281 14.40 4.50 13.48
CA ASN A 281 13.02 5.01 13.52
C ASN A 281 12.68 5.45 14.94
N HIS A 282 11.76 6.41 15.07
CA HIS A 282 11.26 6.87 16.37
C HIS A 282 9.91 6.20 16.66
N TRP A 283 9.82 5.46 17.76
CA TRP A 283 8.59 4.81 18.21
C TRP A 283 8.14 5.43 19.53
N GLU A 284 6.88 5.85 19.60
CA GLU A 284 6.33 6.50 20.78
C GLU A 284 4.86 6.13 20.95
N ASN A 285 4.48 5.60 22.12
CA ASN A 285 3.07 5.36 22.46
C ASN A 285 2.26 4.58 21.39
N ASN A 286 2.60 3.30 21.14
CA ASN A 286 1.83 2.44 20.23
C ASN A 286 1.37 1.17 20.95
N GLY A 287 0.14 0.73 20.71
CA GLY A 287 -0.44 -0.45 21.37
C GLY A 287 -1.80 -0.18 22.02
N PRO A 288 -2.31 -1.11 22.83
CA PRO A 288 -3.66 -1.02 23.42
C PRO A 288 -3.77 0.04 24.53
N GLN A 289 -2.65 0.58 25.00
CA GLN A 289 -2.60 1.65 26.00
C GLN A 289 -2.84 3.05 25.43
N VAL A 290 -2.83 3.21 24.11
CA VAL A 290 -3.13 4.49 23.46
C VAL A 290 -4.55 4.93 23.83
N ASP A 291 -4.75 6.24 23.98
CA ASP A 291 -6.04 6.78 24.41
C ASP A 291 -7.18 6.36 23.45
N ASP A 292 -8.31 5.93 24.01
CA ASP A 292 -9.46 5.46 23.23
C ASP A 292 -10.06 6.55 22.34
N SER A 293 -9.78 7.83 22.58
CA SER A 293 -10.15 8.91 21.66
C SER A 293 -9.43 8.85 20.32
N ILE A 294 -8.28 8.18 20.23
CA ILE A 294 -7.60 7.92 18.95
C ILE A 294 -8.43 6.94 18.12
N LYS A 295 -8.77 5.76 18.68
CA LYS A 295 -9.59 4.78 17.94
C LYS A 295 -10.98 5.33 17.59
N ALA A 296 -11.55 6.19 18.44
CA ALA A 296 -12.84 6.83 18.15
C ALA A 296 -12.81 7.86 17.01
N LYS A 297 -11.62 8.37 16.64
CA LYS A 297 -11.42 9.36 15.57
C LYS A 297 -10.82 8.76 14.29
N ALA A 298 -10.25 7.56 14.39
CA ALA A 298 -9.69 6.84 13.25
C ALA A 298 -10.79 6.36 12.31
N GLY A 299 -10.43 6.10 11.07
CA GLY A 299 -11.34 5.66 10.02
C GLY A 299 -12.11 6.81 9.38
N ILE A 300 -13.19 6.45 8.70
CA ILE A 300 -14.00 7.36 7.89
C ILE A 300 -14.64 8.42 8.77
N GLN A 301 -14.47 9.70 8.41
CA GLN A 301 -15.02 10.81 9.18
C GLN A 301 -16.55 10.91 9.03
N GLU A 302 -17.23 11.53 10.00
CA GLU A 302 -18.70 11.62 10.09
C GLU A 302 -19.38 12.06 8.78
N HIS A 303 -18.84 13.08 8.09
CA HIS A 303 -19.37 13.55 6.81
C HIS A 303 -19.42 12.46 5.73
N TRP A 304 -18.53 11.46 5.81
CA TRP A 304 -18.34 10.42 4.82
C TRP A 304 -18.95 9.07 5.23
N GLN A 305 -19.44 8.90 6.45
CA GLN A 305 -20.02 7.64 6.95
C GLN A 305 -21.16 7.08 6.08
N HIS A 306 -21.86 7.95 5.35
CA HIS A 306 -22.93 7.56 4.44
C HIS A 306 -22.47 6.63 3.29
N ILE A 307 -21.17 6.56 2.96
CA ILE A 307 -20.66 5.63 1.93
C ILE A 307 -20.80 4.16 2.36
N LYS A 308 -20.88 3.87 3.66
CA LYS A 308 -21.03 2.50 4.20
C LYS A 308 -22.46 1.96 4.14
N ILE A 309 -23.43 2.83 3.89
CA ILE A 309 -24.87 2.50 3.83
C ILE A 309 -25.45 2.68 2.43
N MET A 310 -24.62 3.02 1.44
CA MET A 310 -25.08 3.11 0.06
C MET A 310 -25.51 1.71 -0.42
N PRO A 311 -26.70 1.58 -1.04
CA PRO A 311 -27.08 0.31 -1.67
C PRO A 311 -26.07 -0.03 -2.77
N LEU A 312 -25.63 -1.30 -2.76
CA LEU A 312 -24.80 -1.90 -3.81
C LEU A 312 -25.47 -1.80 -5.18
#